data_AF-A0A968XE60-F1
#
_entry.id   AF-A0A968XE60-F1
#
_cell.length_a   1.000
_cell.length_b   1.000
_cell.length_c   1.000
_cell.angle_alpha   90.00
_cell.angle_beta   90.00
_cell.angle_gamma   90.00
#
_symmetry.space_group_name_H-M   'P 1'
#
loop_
_entity.id
_entity.type
_entity.pdbx_description
1 polymer ?
#
loop_
_entity_poly.entity_id
_entity_poly.type
_entity_poly.pdbx_seq_one_letter_code
_entity_poly.pdbx_strand_id
1 'polypeptide(L)'
;MTLTIPAVLIGISITSAPTIGVAQVASDGQLPTPSVVTGCPKECRVSGGTTAGNNLFHSLRSFSVPTLGSVIFESSPSIQRIFSRIAGGEPSQIDGVIQANADLFLINPAGIQFGQNAKLDIKGGFIGATASALGFIDHLHRNPTTRT
;
A
#
# COMPACT_ATOMS: atom_id res chain seq x y z
N MET A 1 12.24 -72.58 11.38
CA MET A 1 11.89 -71.86 10.13
C MET A 1 11.73 -70.39 10.49
N THR A 2 12.78 -69.59 10.32
CA THR A 2 12.81 -68.17 10.70
C THR A 2 12.34 -67.30 9.54
N LEU A 3 11.31 -66.48 9.76
CA LEU A 3 10.69 -65.61 8.76
C LEU A 3 11.33 -64.22 8.84
N THR A 4 12.07 -63.80 7.80
CA THR A 4 12.63 -62.45 7.67
C THR A 4 11.70 -61.57 6.84
N ILE A 5 11.19 -60.48 7.42
CA ILE A 5 10.36 -59.48 6.74
C ILE A 5 11.28 -58.37 6.22
N PRO A 6 11.30 -58.05 4.91
CA PRO A 6 12.12 -56.94 4.41
C PRO A 6 11.47 -55.61 4.77
N ALA A 7 12.21 -54.75 5.45
CA ALA A 7 11.81 -53.38 5.74
C ALA A 7 11.91 -52.55 4.45
N VAL A 8 10.76 -52.12 3.92
CA VAL A 8 10.68 -51.17 2.81
C VAL A 8 10.82 -49.75 3.39
N LEU A 9 11.95 -49.09 3.12
CA LEU A 9 12.12 -47.67 3.40
C LEU A 9 11.34 -46.86 2.36
N ILE A 10 10.24 -46.25 2.79
CA ILE A 10 9.50 -45.26 1.99
C ILE A 10 10.19 -43.91 2.19
N GLY A 11 10.90 -43.44 1.17
CA GLY A 11 11.50 -42.11 1.15
C GLY A 11 10.42 -41.03 1.07
N ILE A 12 10.17 -40.33 2.17
CA ILE A 12 9.30 -39.16 2.21
C ILE A 12 10.06 -37.98 1.60
N SER A 13 9.76 -37.65 0.35
CA SER A 13 10.22 -36.40 -0.26
C SER A 13 9.38 -35.25 0.29
N ILE A 14 10.00 -34.41 1.12
CA ILE A 14 9.39 -33.21 1.66
C ILE A 14 9.52 -32.12 0.60
N THR A 15 8.50 -31.93 -0.23
CA THR A 15 8.46 -30.79 -1.14
C THR A 15 8.14 -29.54 -0.32
N SER A 16 9.09 -28.63 -0.18
CA SER A 16 8.83 -27.31 0.39
C SER A 16 7.88 -26.57 -0.55
N ALA A 17 6.62 -26.40 -0.14
CA ALA A 17 5.69 -25.53 -0.84
C ALA A 17 6.27 -24.09 -0.83
N PRO A 18 6.18 -23.33 -1.93
CA PRO A 18 6.58 -21.93 -1.91
C PRO A 18 5.76 -21.21 -0.84
N THR A 19 6.44 -20.59 0.13
CA THR A 19 5.81 -19.68 1.08
C THR A 19 5.12 -18.57 0.28
N ILE A 20 3.79 -18.58 0.28
CA ILE A 20 3.00 -17.46 -0.24
C ILE A 20 3.38 -16.25 0.59
N GLY A 21 3.98 -15.25 -0.07
CA GLY A 21 4.47 -14.04 0.59
C GLY A 21 3.40 -13.39 1.46
N VAL A 22 3.82 -12.91 2.63
CA VAL A 22 3.05 -12.01 3.48
C VAL A 22 2.37 -10.93 2.63
N ALA A 23 1.10 -10.64 2.92
CA ALA A 23 0.33 -9.64 2.19
C ALA A 23 1.13 -8.33 2.02
N GLN A 24 1.47 -8.02 0.77
CA GLN A 24 2.33 -6.88 0.43
C GLN A 24 1.60 -5.54 0.58
N VAL A 25 0.26 -5.58 0.59
CA VAL A 25 -0.60 -4.46 0.94
C VAL A 25 -1.48 -4.90 2.10
N ALA A 26 -1.48 -4.17 3.19
CA ALA A 26 -2.32 -4.47 4.36
C ALA A 26 -2.79 -3.18 5.03
N SER A 27 -4.05 -3.15 5.45
CA SER A 27 -4.56 -2.09 6.32
C SER A 27 -3.94 -2.19 7.72
N ASP A 28 -3.77 -1.05 8.40
CA ASP A 28 -3.38 -1.00 9.81
C ASP A 28 -4.57 -0.78 10.76
N GLY A 29 -5.77 -0.52 10.21
CA GLY A 29 -7.00 -0.29 10.97
C GLY A 29 -7.01 0.98 11.83
N GLN A 30 -6.07 1.92 11.65
CA GLN A 30 -5.91 3.07 12.55
C GLN A 30 -6.83 4.27 12.24
N LEU A 31 -7.59 4.21 11.15
CA LEU A 31 -8.48 5.29 10.74
C LEU A 31 -9.90 5.13 11.32
N PRO A 32 -10.64 6.24 11.58
CA PRO A 32 -12.04 6.18 12.00
C PRO A 32 -12.92 5.31 11.09
N THR A 33 -12.74 5.49 9.77
CA THR A 33 -13.17 4.53 8.75
C THR A 33 -11.92 3.84 8.21
N PRO A 34 -11.69 2.55 8.53
CA PRO A 34 -10.50 1.83 8.12
C PRO A 34 -10.34 1.69 6.60
N SER A 35 -9.10 1.64 6.15
CA SER A 35 -8.78 1.15 4.80
C SER A 35 -9.16 -0.33 4.69
N VAL A 36 -9.68 -0.74 3.54
CA VAL A 36 -10.02 -2.13 3.22
C VAL A 36 -9.15 -2.57 2.04
N VAL A 37 -8.57 -3.77 2.13
CA VAL A 37 -7.70 -4.33 1.09
C VAL A 37 -8.26 -5.67 0.62
N THR A 38 -8.51 -5.82 -0.68
CA THR A 38 -9.06 -7.04 -1.28
C THR A 38 -8.36 -7.39 -2.60
N GLY A 39 -8.58 -8.59 -3.16
CA GLY A 39 -8.12 -8.96 -4.51
C GLY A 39 -6.63 -9.32 -4.69
N CYS A 40 -5.82 -9.15 -3.65
CA CYS A 40 -4.40 -9.50 -3.67
C CYS A 40 -4.12 -10.99 -3.95
N PRO A 41 -2.92 -11.37 -4.47
CA PRO A 41 -1.76 -10.52 -4.71
C PRO A 41 -1.64 -9.96 -6.14
N LYS A 42 -2.43 -10.45 -7.10
CA LYS A 42 -2.30 -10.04 -8.51
C LYS A 42 -2.88 -8.65 -8.78
N GLU A 43 -4.05 -8.35 -8.22
CA GLU A 43 -4.72 -7.06 -8.33
C GLU A 43 -5.31 -6.68 -6.98
N CYS A 44 -4.55 -5.98 -6.16
CA CYS A 44 -5.02 -5.48 -4.88
C CYS A 44 -5.92 -4.25 -5.09
N ARG A 45 -7.07 -4.21 -4.43
CA ARG A 45 -7.95 -3.04 -4.38
C ARG A 45 -7.89 -2.45 -2.98
N VAL A 46 -7.62 -1.15 -2.90
CA VAL A 46 -7.62 -0.38 -1.65
C VAL A 46 -8.84 0.52 -1.67
N SER A 47 -9.77 0.27 -0.76
CA SER A 47 -11.05 0.99 -0.63
C SER A 47 -11.33 1.33 0.84
N GLY A 48 -12.55 1.77 1.15
CA GLY A 48 -12.88 2.30 2.47
C GLY A 48 -12.11 3.59 2.74
N GLY A 49 -11.49 3.70 3.91
CA GLY A 49 -10.73 4.89 4.31
C GLY A 49 -11.61 6.03 4.83
N THR A 50 -10.97 7.04 5.40
CA THR A 50 -11.65 8.18 6.03
C THR A 50 -11.65 9.35 5.07
N THR A 51 -12.79 10.03 4.92
CA THR A 51 -12.94 11.18 4.02
C THR A 51 -13.03 12.49 4.80
N ALA A 52 -12.44 13.55 4.26
CA ALA A 52 -12.64 14.92 4.73
C ALA A 52 -12.70 15.87 3.53
N GLY A 53 -13.91 16.32 3.19
CA GLY A 53 -14.16 17.05 1.95
C GLY A 53 -13.85 16.17 0.73
N ASN A 54 -13.02 16.70 -0.17
CA ASN A 54 -12.54 16.07 -1.40
C ASN A 54 -11.22 15.28 -1.21
N ASN A 55 -10.84 15.01 0.04
CA ASN A 55 -9.67 14.20 0.39
C ASN A 55 -10.10 12.85 0.96
N LEU A 56 -9.44 11.78 0.53
CA LEU A 56 -9.57 10.42 1.04
C LEU A 56 -8.25 10.00 1.70
N PHE A 57 -8.33 9.45 2.90
CA PHE A 57 -7.18 9.01 3.68
C PHE A 57 -7.19 7.50 3.82
N HIS A 58 -6.04 6.89 3.54
CA HIS A 58 -5.70 5.50 3.83
C HIS A 58 -4.51 5.44 4.76
N SER A 59 -4.63 4.58 5.77
CA SER A 59 -3.51 4.15 6.60
C SER A 59 -3.32 2.64 6.38
N LEU A 60 -2.10 2.27 6.04
CA LEU A 60 -1.72 0.92 5.65
C LEU A 60 -0.51 0.51 6.48
N ARG A 61 -0.46 -0.76 6.87
CA ARG A 61 0.70 -1.35 7.53
C ARG A 61 1.81 -1.60 6.52
N SER A 62 1.50 -2.21 5.38
CA SER A 62 2.48 -2.52 4.32
C SER A 62 1.94 -2.07 2.97
N PHE A 63 2.86 -1.73 2.07
CA PHE A 63 2.56 -1.44 0.67
C PHE A 63 3.78 -1.74 -0.20
N SER A 64 3.69 -2.77 -1.03
CA SER A 64 4.62 -3.08 -2.11
C SER A 64 3.82 -3.66 -3.28
N VAL A 65 4.31 -3.45 -4.49
CA VAL A 65 3.66 -3.89 -5.73
C VAL A 65 4.69 -4.70 -6.51
N PRO A 66 4.60 -6.03 -6.54
CA PRO A 66 5.59 -6.85 -7.21
C PRO A 66 5.42 -6.78 -8.73
N THR A 67 6.40 -7.28 -9.47
CA THR A 67 6.31 -7.45 -10.92
C THR A 67 5.02 -8.18 -11.31
N LEU A 68 4.36 -7.71 -12.38
CA LEU A 68 3.07 -8.22 -12.87
C LEU A 68 1.88 -8.05 -11.91
N GLY A 69 2.09 -7.47 -10.72
CA GLY A 69 1.03 -7.09 -9.79
C GLY A 69 0.49 -5.69 -10.04
N SER A 70 -0.69 -5.42 -9.52
CA SER A 70 -1.28 -4.09 -9.50
C SER A 70 -1.94 -3.74 -8.17
N VAL A 71 -1.96 -2.45 -7.85
CA VAL A 71 -2.77 -1.88 -6.77
C VAL A 71 -3.66 -0.78 -7.33
N ILE A 72 -4.96 -0.87 -7.05
CA ILE A 72 -5.97 0.08 -7.47
C ILE A 72 -6.51 0.80 -6.23
N PHE A 73 -6.33 2.12 -6.16
CA PHE A 73 -6.98 2.96 -5.16
C PHE A 73 -8.38 3.33 -5.66
N GLU A 74 -9.40 2.79 -4.99
CA GLU A 74 -10.80 3.05 -5.30
C GLU A 74 -11.29 4.29 -4.56
N SER A 75 -11.89 5.22 -5.29
CA SER A 75 -12.44 6.45 -4.74
C SER A 75 -13.73 6.84 -5.47
N SER A 76 -14.60 7.58 -4.78
CA SER A 76 -15.74 8.20 -5.47
C SER A 76 -15.27 9.31 -6.42
N PRO A 77 -16.05 9.66 -7.46
CA PRO A 77 -15.69 10.72 -8.41
C PRO A 77 -15.50 12.12 -7.78
N SER A 78 -16.02 12.33 -6.58
CA SER A 78 -15.89 13.58 -5.83
C SER A 78 -14.54 13.73 -5.11
N ILE A 79 -13.76 12.64 -4.97
CA ILE A 79 -12.44 12.68 -4.36
C ILE A 79 -11.43 13.21 -5.37
N GLN A 80 -10.70 14.25 -4.98
CA GLN A 80 -9.62 14.84 -5.78
C GLN A 80 -8.25 14.37 -5.32
N ARG A 81 -8.09 14.02 -4.03
CA ARG A 81 -6.80 13.63 -3.45
C ARG A 81 -6.92 12.40 -2.56
N ILE A 82 -6.00 11.47 -2.74
CA ILE A 82 -5.85 10.27 -1.93
C ILE A 82 -4.52 10.37 -1.19
N PHE A 83 -4.58 10.33 0.14
CA PHE A 83 -3.41 10.31 1.02
C PHE A 83 -3.24 8.92 1.59
N SER A 84 -2.14 8.26 1.25
CA SER A 84 -1.84 6.89 1.65
C SER A 84 -0.56 6.86 2.47
N ARG A 85 -0.70 6.64 3.78
CA ARG A 85 0.43 6.51 4.72
C ARG A 85 0.74 5.04 4.98
N ILE A 86 2.03 4.70 4.94
CA ILE A 86 2.56 3.37 5.29
C ILE A 86 3.20 3.45 6.68
N ALA A 87 2.70 2.65 7.62
CA ALA A 87 3.04 2.74 9.04
C ALA A 87 3.79 1.51 9.59
N GLY A 88 4.00 0.46 8.80
CA GLY A 88 4.60 -0.80 9.26
C GLY A 88 6.12 -0.86 9.27
N GLY A 89 6.82 0.22 8.90
CA GLY A 89 8.28 0.32 9.02
C GLY A 89 9.10 -0.32 7.89
N GLU A 90 8.45 -0.99 6.94
CA GLU A 90 9.13 -1.61 5.80
C GLU A 90 9.10 -0.69 4.55
N PRO A 91 10.19 -0.63 3.76
CA PRO A 91 10.23 0.13 2.52
C PRO A 91 9.20 -0.37 1.50
N SER A 92 8.66 0.56 0.71
CA SER A 92 7.77 0.21 -0.39
C SER A 92 8.54 -0.13 -1.66
N GLN A 93 8.51 -1.39 -2.07
CA GLN A 93 9.08 -1.85 -3.34
C GLN A 93 8.00 -1.86 -4.41
N ILE A 94 8.14 -0.99 -5.41
CA ILE A 94 7.15 -0.81 -6.49
C ILE A 94 7.79 -1.27 -7.80
N ASP A 95 7.46 -2.46 -8.26
CA ASP A 95 7.85 -3.00 -9.56
C ASP A 95 6.61 -3.44 -10.38
N GLY A 96 5.42 -3.03 -9.98
CA GLY A 96 4.18 -3.27 -10.71
C GLY A 96 3.39 -2.00 -10.97
N VAL A 97 2.07 -2.12 -11.15
CA VAL A 97 1.21 -1.00 -11.54
C VAL A 97 0.47 -0.40 -10.35
N ILE A 98 0.53 0.92 -10.17
CA ILE A 98 -0.35 1.64 -9.24
C ILE A 98 -1.38 2.42 -10.06
N GLN A 99 -2.66 2.29 -9.71
CA GLN A 99 -3.76 2.96 -10.37
C GLN A 99 -4.57 3.82 -9.40
N ALA A 100 -4.94 5.04 -9.83
CA ALA A 100 -5.85 5.91 -9.10
C ALA A 100 -6.53 6.91 -10.04
N ASN A 101 -7.81 7.22 -9.75
CA ASN A 101 -8.60 8.21 -10.51
C ASN A 101 -8.61 9.60 -9.82
N ALA A 102 -7.56 9.92 -9.07
CA ALA A 102 -7.38 11.15 -8.29
C ALA A 102 -5.88 11.45 -8.14
N ASP A 103 -5.51 12.59 -7.53
CA ASP A 103 -4.13 12.80 -7.08
C ASP A 103 -3.78 11.76 -6.01
N LEU A 104 -2.59 11.16 -6.08
CA LEU A 104 -2.12 10.17 -5.12
C LEU A 104 -0.87 10.66 -4.40
N PHE A 105 -0.98 10.77 -3.07
CA PHE A 105 0.12 11.05 -2.15
C PHE A 105 0.48 9.76 -1.41
N LEU A 106 1.62 9.16 -1.74
CA LEU A 106 2.14 7.96 -1.09
C LEU A 106 3.26 8.35 -0.13
N ILE A 107 3.06 8.07 1.16
CA ILE A 107 3.99 8.45 2.23
C ILE A 107 4.49 7.18 2.91
N ASN A 108 5.77 6.90 2.78
CA ASN A 108 6.42 5.81 3.52
C ASN A 108 7.74 6.30 4.12
N PRO A 109 7.82 6.50 5.44
CA PRO A 109 9.06 6.91 6.12
C PRO A 109 10.24 5.97 5.91
N ALA A 110 9.97 4.68 5.66
CA ALA A 110 11.00 3.67 5.40
C ALA A 110 11.56 3.71 3.97
N GLY A 111 10.97 4.52 3.08
CA GLY A 111 11.42 4.67 1.70
C GLY A 111 10.42 4.14 0.68
N ILE A 112 10.57 4.64 -0.56
CA ILE A 112 9.81 4.18 -1.73
C ILE A 112 10.83 3.95 -2.85
N GLN A 113 10.88 2.72 -3.37
CA GLN A 113 11.77 2.32 -4.43
C GLN A 113 10.96 1.88 -5.65
N PHE A 114 11.25 2.48 -6.80
CA PHE A 114 10.66 2.10 -8.09
C PHE A 114 11.63 1.19 -8.85
N GLY A 115 11.14 0.01 -9.22
CA GLY A 115 11.82 -0.95 -10.09
C GLY A 115 11.58 -0.65 -11.57
N GLN A 116 12.19 -1.46 -12.43
CA GLN A 116 12.18 -1.27 -13.88
C GLN A 116 10.78 -1.43 -14.50
N ASN A 117 9.92 -2.24 -13.87
CA ASN A 117 8.58 -2.53 -14.39
C ASN A 117 7.50 -1.65 -13.76
N ALA A 118 7.90 -0.72 -12.88
CA ALA A 118 6.99 0.15 -12.17
C ALA A 118 6.21 1.04 -13.15
N LYS A 119 4.89 1.08 -12.99
CA LYS A 119 4.01 1.95 -13.77
C LYS A 119 3.02 2.69 -12.89
N LEU A 120 2.92 3.99 -13.10
CA LEU A 120 1.91 4.85 -12.49
C LEU A 120 0.81 5.14 -13.52
N ASP A 121 -0.38 4.57 -13.35
CA ASP A 121 -1.60 4.92 -14.11
C ASP A 121 -2.50 5.76 -13.21
N ILE A 122 -2.08 7.00 -13.01
CA ILE A 122 -2.73 7.97 -12.14
C ILE A 122 -3.38 9.02 -13.02
N LYS A 123 -4.69 9.25 -12.87
CA LYS A 123 -5.40 10.27 -13.66
C LYS A 123 -5.10 11.70 -13.20
N GLY A 124 -4.70 11.86 -11.93
CA GLY A 124 -4.19 13.12 -11.37
C GLY A 124 -2.66 13.15 -11.29
N GLY A 125 -2.13 13.86 -10.30
CA GLY A 125 -0.71 13.88 -9.96
C GLY A 125 -0.29 12.75 -9.01
N PHE A 126 1.02 12.44 -8.99
CA PHE A 126 1.62 11.53 -8.02
C PHE A 126 2.69 12.24 -7.20
N ILE A 127 2.64 12.10 -5.87
CA ILE A 127 3.67 12.54 -4.94
C ILE A 127 4.07 11.36 -4.07
N GLY A 128 5.34 10.96 -4.15
CA GLY A 128 5.96 10.01 -3.23
C GLY A 128 6.83 10.76 -2.22
N ALA A 129 6.67 10.48 -0.93
CA ALA A 129 7.47 11.10 0.11
C ALA A 129 7.98 10.07 1.13
N THR A 130 9.23 10.23 1.55
CA THR A 130 9.84 9.50 2.67
C THR A 130 9.68 10.22 4.01
N ALA A 131 8.81 11.22 4.06
CA ALA A 131 8.59 12.03 5.25
C ALA A 131 7.70 11.28 6.26
N SER A 132 7.88 11.58 7.55
CA SER A 132 6.98 11.06 8.61
C SER A 132 5.60 11.71 8.58
N ALA A 133 5.47 12.89 7.96
CA ALA A 133 4.23 13.64 7.80
C ALA A 133 4.33 14.61 6.60
N LEU A 134 3.17 14.97 6.02
CA LEU A 134 3.04 16.11 5.12
C LEU A 134 2.43 17.28 5.91
N GLY A 135 3.15 18.41 5.98
CA GLY A 135 2.63 19.64 6.58
C GLY A 135 1.91 20.47 5.52
N PHE A 136 0.67 20.86 5.81
CA PHE A 136 0.00 21.92 5.04
C PHE A 136 0.32 23.24 5.72
N ILE A 137 1.09 24.10 5.05
CA ILE A 137 1.28 25.49 5.47
C ILE A 137 -0.01 26.24 5.18
N ASP A 138 -0.74 26.59 6.24
CA ASP A 138 -1.87 27.50 6.13
C ASP A 138 -1.32 28.93 5.99
N HIS A 139 -1.43 29.50 4.79
CA HIS A 139 -1.11 30.90 4.55
C HIS A 139 -2.24 31.77 5.10
N LEU A 140 -2.44 31.77 6.42
CA LEU A 140 -3.24 32.81 7.07
C LEU A 140 -2.50 34.13 6.92
N HIS A 141 -2.94 34.90 5.93
CA HIS A 141 -2.58 36.29 5.73
C HIS A 141 -3.07 37.10 6.94
N ARG A 142 -2.29 37.15 8.03
CA ARG A 142 -2.48 38.16 9.07
C ARG A 142 -2.10 39.50 8.48
N ASN A 143 -3.09 40.26 8.03
CA ASN A 143 -2.91 41.66 7.65
C ASN A 143 -2.60 42.45 8.93
N PRO A 144 -1.38 42.99 9.13
CA PRO A 144 -1.04 43.73 10.34
C PRO A 144 -1.15 45.23 10.04
N THR A 145 -2.32 45.85 10.20
CA THR A 145 -2.49 47.32 10.18
C THR A 145 -3.97 47.67 10.48
N THR A 146 -4.36 48.60 11.35
CA THR A 146 -3.63 49.63 12.11
C THR A 146 -4.50 49.97 13.33
N ARG A 147 -3.91 50.14 14.52
CA ARG A 147 -4.57 50.79 15.65
C ARG A 147 -4.04 52.22 15.73
N THR A 148 -4.86 53.19 15.36
CA THR A 148 -4.73 54.61 15.72
C THR A 148 -6.04 55.03 16.35
#